data_AF-A0ABD5BNR6-F1
#
_entry.id   AF-A0ABD5BNR6-F1
#
_cell.length_a   1.000
_cell.length_b   1.000
_cell.length_c   1.000
_cell.angle_alpha   90.00
_cell.angle_beta   90.00
_cell.angle_gamma   90.00
#
_symmetry.space_group_name_H-M   'P 1'
#
loop_
_entity.id
_entity.type
_entity.pdbx_description
1 polymer ?
#
loop_
_entity_poly.entity_id
_entity_poly.type
_entity_poly.pdbx_seq_one_letter_code
_entity_poly.pdbx_strand_id
1 'polypeptide(L)'
;MLTPFSNRITFVAAQEKLEMRAEHQFNRFNQQQAFEVLLHVGDTPLSGARRYRDYLQQSGQFSSLREKIKKAPEGEKLIGATHVYLWGDKLLAAEDV
;
A
#
# COMPACT_ATOMS: atom_id res chain seq x y z
N MET A 1 7.98 4.34 18.03
CA MET A 1 7.13 3.69 16.99
C MET A 1 8.05 2.92 16.06
N LEU A 2 7.87 1.60 15.96
CA LEU A 2 8.53 0.79 14.93
C LEU A 2 7.72 0.96 13.64
N THR A 3 8.34 1.45 12.57
CA THR A 3 7.70 1.39 11.25
C THR A 3 7.84 -0.03 10.71
N PRO A 4 6.85 -0.61 10.00
CA PRO A 4 6.90 -1.99 9.55
C PRO A 4 8.13 -2.31 8.68
N PHE A 5 8.76 -1.30 8.09
CA PHE A 5 9.93 -1.44 7.23
C PHE A 5 11.20 -0.78 7.79
N SER A 6 11.17 -0.24 9.01
CA SER A 6 12.29 0.54 9.61
C SER A 6 12.80 1.68 8.71
N ASN A 7 11.94 2.19 7.83
CA ASN A 7 12.21 3.29 6.91
C ASN A 7 11.54 4.57 7.41
N ARG A 8 12.17 5.71 7.16
CA ARG A 8 11.60 7.06 7.29
C ARG A 8 11.98 7.87 6.06
N ILE A 9 11.00 8.55 5.46
CA ILE A 9 11.22 9.51 4.37
C ILE A 9 10.61 10.84 4.80
N THR A 10 11.35 11.92 4.61
CA THR A 10 10.93 13.29 4.89
C THR A 10 11.18 14.16 3.68
N PHE A 11 10.21 15.01 3.36
CA PHE A 11 10.33 16.04 2.34
C PHE A 11 10.29 17.41 3.01
N VAL A 12 11.23 18.29 2.67
CA VAL A 12 11.31 19.65 3.18
C VAL A 12 11.39 20.61 2.01
N ALA A 13 10.51 21.61 1.99
CA ALA A 13 10.65 22.72 1.05
C ALA A 13 11.68 23.71 1.62
N ALA A 14 12.79 23.90 0.92
CA ALA A 14 13.87 24.80 1.30
C ALA A 14 14.27 25.67 0.11
N GLN A 15 14.09 26.99 0.21
CA GLN A 15 14.58 27.97 -0.77
C GLN A 15 14.23 27.60 -2.23
N GLU A 16 12.93 27.40 -2.50
CA GLU A 16 12.38 26.99 -3.82
C GLU A 16 12.83 25.62 -4.34
N LYS A 17 13.51 24.82 -3.51
CA LYS A 17 13.86 23.44 -3.79
C LYS A 17 13.09 22.50 -2.89
N LEU A 18 12.81 21.31 -3.41
CA LEU A 18 12.30 20.19 -2.61
C LEU A 18 13.49 19.31 -2.22
N GLU A 19 13.76 19.22 -0.93
CA GLU A 19 14.75 18.29 -0.39
C GLU A 19 14.06 17.02 0.09
N MET A 20 14.59 15.86 -0.31
CA MET A 20 14.17 14.56 0.19
C MET A 20 15.29 13.99 1.07
N ARG A 21 14.94 13.53 2.27
CA ARG A 21 15.81 12.74 3.14
C ARG A 21 15.17 11.39 3.41
N ALA A 22 15.95 10.32 3.22
CA ALA A 22 15.57 8.96 3.55
C ALA A 22 16.51 8.40 4.63
N GLU A 23 15.97 7.64 5.57
CA GLU A 23 16.70 6.98 6.64
C GLU A 23 16.18 5.55 6.80
N HIS A 24 17.11 4.60 6.93
CA HIS A 24 16.80 3.21 7.25
C HIS A 24 17.54 2.79 8.52
N GLN A 25 16.83 2.13 9.44
CA GLN A 25 17.42 1.57 10.65
C GLN A 25 17.62 0.06 10.50
N PHE A 26 18.87 -0.37 10.43
CA PHE A 26 19.23 -1.79 10.59
C PHE A 26 19.10 -2.19 12.06
N ASN A 27 18.36 -3.26 12.33
CA ASN A 27 18.12 -3.82 13.65
C ASN A 27 18.11 -5.36 13.57
N ARG A 28 17.98 -6.02 14.72
CA ARG A 28 18.04 -7.49 14.82
C ARG A 28 17.04 -8.24 13.91
N PHE A 29 15.96 -7.59 13.46
CA PHE A 29 14.92 -8.21 12.63
C PHE A 29 15.15 -8.08 11.12
N ASN A 30 15.95 -7.10 10.67
CA ASN A 30 16.17 -6.84 9.24
C ASN A 30 17.65 -6.91 8.81
N GLN A 31 18.60 -7.08 9.74
CA GLN A 31 20.04 -7.10 9.45
C GLN A 31 20.49 -8.20 8.47
N GLN A 32 19.69 -9.27 8.30
CA GLN A 32 19.96 -10.36 7.36
C GLN A 32 19.15 -10.25 6.06
N GLN A 33 18.29 -9.24 5.94
CA GLN A 33 17.46 -9.02 4.77
C GLN A 33 18.20 -8.11 3.77
N ALA A 34 18.02 -8.36 2.47
CA ALA A 34 18.53 -7.46 1.45
C ALA A 34 17.84 -6.09 1.59
N PHE A 35 18.65 -5.03 1.60
CA PHE A 35 18.16 -3.65 1.60
C PHE A 35 18.38 -3.04 0.22
N GLU A 36 17.30 -2.87 -0.53
CA GLU A 36 17.32 -2.30 -1.87
C GLU A 36 16.77 -0.87 -1.84
N VAL A 37 17.51 0.05 -2.46
CA VAL A 37 17.08 1.44 -2.66
C VAL A 37 16.91 1.68 -4.14
N LEU A 38 15.71 2.09 -4.54
CA LEU A 38 15.38 2.41 -5.92
C LEU A 38 14.98 3.88 -6.02
N LEU A 39 15.72 4.65 -6.81
CA LEU A 39 15.43 6.06 -7.05
C LEU A 39 15.13 6.29 -8.53
N HIS A 40 14.01 6.96 -8.81
CA HIS A 40 13.60 7.28 -10.16
C HIS A 40 13.04 8.70 -10.23
N VAL A 41 13.39 9.40 -11.30
CA VAL A 41 12.75 10.65 -11.68
C VAL A 41 11.61 10.31 -12.65
N GLY A 42 10.47 10.99 -12.44
CA GLY A 42 9.30 10.90 -13.29
C GLY A 42 9.06 12.19 -14.05
N ASP A 43 8.37 12.08 -15.16
CA ASP A 43 7.93 13.16 -16.05
C ASP A 43 6.45 13.55 -15.84
N THR A 44 5.67 12.69 -15.17
CA THR A 44 4.25 12.91 -14.88
C THR A 44 3.94 12.67 -13.40
N PRO A 45 2.83 13.22 -12.87
CA PRO A 45 2.35 12.90 -11.53
C PRO A 45 2.10 11.39 -11.29
N LEU A 46 1.96 10.59 -12.34
CA LEU A 46 1.71 9.14 -12.25
C LEU A 46 2.97 8.29 -12.39
N SER A 47 4.11 8.86 -12.75
CA SER A 47 5.32 8.09 -13.11
C SER A 47 5.81 7.25 -11.92
N GLY A 48 5.72 7.77 -10.69
CA GLY A 48 6.04 7.00 -9.48
C GLY A 48 5.13 5.79 -9.26
N ALA A 49 3.82 5.96 -9.43
CA ALA A 49 2.85 4.87 -9.28
C ALA A 49 3.03 3.78 -10.35
N ARG A 50 3.29 4.18 -11.60
CA ARG A 50 3.60 3.24 -12.70
C ARG A 50 4.87 2.45 -12.41
N ARG A 51 5.95 3.14 -12.03
CA ARG A 51 7.22 2.48 -11.70
C ARG A 51 7.08 1.48 -10.55
N TYR A 52 6.32 1.82 -9.51
CA TYR A 52 6.09 0.91 -8.40
C TYR A 52 5.28 -0.31 -8.82
N ARG A 53 4.26 -0.13 -9.68
CA ARG A 53 3.52 -1.25 -10.27
C ARG A 53 4.44 -2.17 -11.09
N ASP A 54 5.32 -1.60 -11.91
CA ASP A 54 6.26 -2.37 -12.72
C ASP A 54 7.23 -3.17 -11.83
N TYR A 55 7.72 -2.56 -10.74
CA TYR A 55 8.54 -3.25 -9.74
C TYR A 55 7.81 -4.44 -9.11
N LEU A 56 6.53 -4.27 -8.73
CA LEU A 56 5.74 -5.37 -8.18
C LEU A 56 5.54 -6.51 -9.20
N GLN A 57 5.39 -6.17 -10.48
CA GLN A 57 5.27 -7.16 -11.55
C GLN A 57 6.59 -7.91 -11.77
N GLN A 58 7.71 -7.20 -11.84
CA GLN A 58 9.05 -7.77 -12.04
C GLN A 58 9.49 -8.66 -10.87
N SER A 59 9.13 -8.27 -9.64
CA SER A 59 9.43 -9.05 -8.43
C SER A 59 8.43 -10.18 -8.14
N GLY A 60 7.41 -10.38 -8.99
CA GLY A 60 6.39 -11.41 -8.80
C GLY A 60 5.42 -11.16 -7.63
N GLN A 61 5.43 -9.95 -7.07
CA GLN A 61 4.57 -9.53 -5.95
C GLN A 61 3.22 -8.95 -6.42
N PHE A 62 3.08 -8.63 -7.70
CA PHE A 62 1.83 -8.16 -8.27
C PHE A 62 0.85 -9.32 -8.48
N SER A 63 -0.36 -9.20 -7.94
CA SER A 63 -1.47 -10.09 -8.26
C SER A 63 -2.72 -9.29 -8.59
N SER A 64 -3.24 -9.52 -9.80
CA SER A 64 -4.44 -8.87 -10.30
C SER A 64 -5.70 -9.38 -9.60
N LEU A 65 -6.75 -8.54 -9.56
CA LEU A 65 -8.06 -8.97 -9.08
C LEU A 65 -8.59 -10.17 -9.89
N ARG A 66 -8.36 -10.19 -11.21
CA ARG A 66 -8.74 -11.31 -12.09
C ARG A 66 -8.09 -12.63 -11.66
N GLU A 67 -6.80 -12.62 -11.32
CA GLU A 67 -6.11 -13.83 -10.81
C GLU A 67 -6.64 -14.26 -9.45
N LYS A 68 -6.99 -13.30 -8.58
CA LYS A 68 -7.62 -13.60 -7.30
C LYS A 68 -9.00 -14.23 -7.47
N ILE A 69 -9.82 -13.71 -8.39
CA ILE A 69 -11.14 -14.26 -8.72
C ILE A 69 -11.03 -15.67 -9.31
N LYS A 70 -10.03 -15.95 -10.16
CA LYS A 70 -9.78 -17.33 -10.63
C LYS A 70 -9.58 -18.33 -9.49
N LYS A 71 -8.97 -17.90 -8.37
CA LYS A 71 -8.76 -18.73 -7.17
C LYS A 71 -10.00 -18.74 -6.26
N ALA A 72 -10.78 -17.67 -6.25
CA ALA A 72 -11.99 -17.51 -5.43
C ALA A 72 -13.11 -16.86 -6.26
N PRO A 73 -13.90 -17.66 -7.02
CA PRO A 73 -14.89 -17.14 -7.97
C PRO A 73 -15.95 -16.24 -7.35
N GLU A 74 -16.31 -16.48 -6.08
CA GLU A 74 -17.22 -15.65 -5.30
C GLU A 74 -16.80 -14.17 -5.23
N GLY A 75 -15.51 -13.86 -5.43
CA GLY A 75 -15.01 -12.49 -5.51
C GLY A 75 -15.61 -11.67 -6.65
N GLU A 76 -16.18 -12.30 -7.68
CA GLU A 76 -16.91 -11.60 -8.75
C GLU A 76 -18.13 -10.84 -8.21
N LYS A 77 -18.75 -11.33 -7.13
CA LYS A 77 -19.88 -10.66 -6.46
C LYS A 77 -19.51 -9.29 -5.89
N LEU A 78 -18.22 -8.98 -5.70
CA LEU A 78 -17.76 -7.67 -5.20
C LEU A 78 -17.85 -6.57 -6.28
N ILE A 79 -17.90 -6.93 -7.56
CA ILE A 79 -17.94 -5.96 -8.66
C ILE A 79 -19.31 -5.29 -8.68
N GLY A 80 -19.34 -3.98 -8.37
CA GLY A 80 -20.58 -3.21 -8.33
C GLY A 80 -21.41 -3.38 -7.06
N ALA A 81 -20.92 -4.13 -6.07
CA ALA A 81 -21.64 -4.34 -4.81
C ALA A 81 -21.70 -3.06 -3.95
N THR A 82 -22.88 -2.74 -3.43
CA THR A 82 -23.04 -1.75 -2.36
C THR A 82 -22.39 -2.28 -1.07
N HIS A 83 -21.49 -1.49 -0.48
CA HIS A 83 -20.85 -1.83 0.78
C HIS A 83 -21.61 -1.17 1.94
N VAL A 84 -22.26 -1.98 2.78
CA VAL A 84 -23.01 -1.51 3.95
C VAL A 84 -22.34 -2.05 5.20
N TYR A 85 -22.03 -1.15 6.14
CA TYR A 85 -21.55 -1.51 7.48
C TYR A 85 -22.68 -1.26 8.47
N LEU A 86 -23.05 -2.29 9.22
CA LEU A 86 -24.01 -2.20 10.31
C LEU A 86 -23.24 -2.29 11.63
N TRP A 87 -23.53 -1.37 12.55
CA TRP A 87 -22.95 -1.34 13.88
C TRP A 87 -24.07 -1.28 14.91
N GLY A 88 -24.04 -2.19 15.88
CA GLY A 88 -25.05 -2.32 16.92
C GLY A 88 -24.98 -3.70 17.56
N ASP A 89 -25.55 -3.85 18.75
CA ASP A 89 -25.48 -5.09 19.51
C ASP A 89 -26.39 -6.19 18.91
N LYS A 90 -27.36 -5.79 18.07
CA LYS A 90 -28.36 -6.64 17.41
C LYS A 90 -28.77 -6.02 16.06
N LEU A 91 -29.35 -6.84 15.17
CA LEU A 91 -29.92 -6.41 13.89
C LEU A 91 -31.14 -5.48 14.07
N LEU A 92 -31.84 -5.60 15.21
CA LEU A 92 -32.93 -4.75 15.68
C LEU A 92 -32.78 -4.62 17.20
N ALA A 93 -32.75 -3.38 17.71
CA ALA A 93 -32.82 -3.04 19.12
C ALA A 93 -34.28 -2.89 19.57
N ALA A 94 -34.53 -2.90 20.88
CA ALA A 94 -35.88 -2.71 21.40
C ALA A 94 -36.44 -1.32 21.08
N GLU A 95 -35.57 -0.35 20.79
CA GLU A 95 -35.94 1.00 20.37
C GLU A 95 -36.38 1.10 18.88
N ASP A 96 -36.17 0.05 18.08
CA ASP A 96 -36.48 0.04 16.64
C ASP A 96 -37.94 -0.34 16.33
N VAL A 97 -38.79 -0.56 17.36
CA VAL A 97 -40.18 -1.04 17.25
C VAL A 97 -41.17 -0.16 18.01
#